data_AF-K0I8S7-F1
#
_entry.id   AF-K0I8S7-F1
#
_cell.length_a   1.000
_cell.length_b   1.000
_cell.length_c   1.000
_cell.angle_alpha   90.00
_cell.angle_beta   90.00
_cell.angle_gamma   90.00
#
_symmetry.space_group_name_H-M   'P 1'
#
loop_
_entity.id
_entity.type
_entity.pdbx_description
1 polymer ?
#
loop_
_entity_poly.entity_id
_entity_poly.type
_entity_poly.pdbx_seq_one_letter_code
_entity_poly.pdbx_strand_id
1 'polypeptide(L)'
;MAVTKTFRRDRVLAKIQQGPIRYADLAGSHSYAIRKRLRPLIDRLVSEGLIRETYIDRFPYYVAADWELTDEQRLEIMKGRCKPVHGCMVWTGYVDPKRGPIVRFGDESPTPARRAVWQIKRGPLGYQQTVRMQADCEPDCIEYTHMKLGRREDPAKGKNISVLHRQRIAQAHQVTRGKLDWEKVRVIRASTESDAVMAEQFGVSKATIGQVRRGETWKEFGGLFTSLLPGRAFA
;
A
#
# COMPACT_ATOMS: atom_id res chain seq x y z
N MET A 1 23.19 -3.46 -48.18
CA MET A 1 23.52 -4.88 -47.91
C MET A 1 23.03 -5.23 -46.52
N ALA A 2 21.97 -6.04 -46.39
CA ALA A 2 21.43 -6.41 -45.08
C ALA A 2 22.29 -7.51 -44.45
N VAL A 3 23.01 -7.17 -43.38
CA VAL A 3 23.80 -8.13 -42.60
C VAL A 3 22.87 -9.20 -42.04
N THR A 4 23.03 -10.45 -42.48
CA THR A 4 22.26 -11.59 -42.00
C THR A 4 22.68 -11.91 -40.56
N LYS A 5 21.92 -11.40 -39.59
CA LYS A 5 22.18 -11.67 -38.17
C LYS A 5 21.74 -13.10 -37.83
N THR A 6 22.70 -14.00 -37.62
CA THR A 6 22.46 -15.39 -37.20
C THR A 6 22.55 -15.50 -35.69
N PHE A 7 21.52 -16.07 -35.06
CA PHE A 7 21.48 -16.30 -33.61
C PHE A 7 22.05 -17.69 -33.28
N ARG A 8 23.00 -17.76 -32.35
CA ARG A 8 23.54 -19.03 -31.83
C ARG A 8 22.98 -19.27 -30.44
N ARG A 9 22.55 -20.51 -30.18
CA ARG A 9 21.95 -20.96 -28.91
C ARG A 9 22.79 -20.55 -27.70
N ASP A 10 24.06 -20.95 -27.67
CA ASP A 10 24.92 -20.74 -26.49
C ASP A 10 25.15 -19.26 -26.19
N ARG A 11 25.27 -18.43 -27.24
CA ARG A 11 25.42 -16.97 -27.07
C ARG A 11 24.15 -16.30 -26.55
N VAL A 12 22.99 -16.77 -26.98
CA VAL A 12 21.70 -16.25 -26.52
C VAL A 12 21.47 -16.65 -25.06
N LEU A 13 21.71 -17.93 -24.72
CA LEU A 13 21.59 -18.42 -23.36
C LEU A 13 22.57 -17.72 -22.41
N ALA A 14 23.84 -17.59 -22.78
CA ALA A 14 24.85 -16.90 -21.97
C ALA A 14 24.46 -15.44 -21.69
N LYS A 15 23.85 -14.74 -22.66
CA LYS A 15 23.34 -13.38 -22.45
C LYS A 15 22.18 -13.32 -21.44
N ILE A 16 21.27 -14.29 -21.49
CA ILE A 16 20.14 -14.37 -20.56
C ILE A 16 20.63 -14.75 -19.14
N GLN A 17 21.65 -15.60 -19.05
CA GLN A 17 22.27 -15.98 -17.77
C GLN A 17 23.01 -14.82 -17.08
N GLN A 18 23.46 -13.82 -17.83
CA GLN A 18 24.05 -12.59 -17.25
C GLN A 18 23.02 -11.70 -16.55
N GLY A 19 21.73 -11.87 -16.83
CA GLY A 19 20.66 -11.11 -16.19
C GLY A 19 19.43 -10.92 -17.06
N PRO A 20 18.40 -10.24 -16.51
CA PRO A 20 17.14 -10.01 -17.22
C PRO A 20 17.36 -9.16 -18.48
N ILE A 21 16.94 -9.68 -19.62
CA ILE A 21 17.08 -8.99 -20.91
C ILE A 21 15.75 -8.92 -21.66
N ARG A 22 15.45 -7.75 -22.23
CA ARG A 22 14.27 -7.59 -23.09
C ARG A 22 14.49 -8.25 -24.43
N TYR A 23 13.40 -8.69 -25.05
CA TYR A 23 13.45 -9.34 -26.36
C TYR A 23 14.15 -8.52 -27.45
N ALA A 24 13.90 -7.20 -27.49
CA ALA A 24 14.52 -6.29 -28.46
C ALA A 24 16.03 -6.13 -28.24
N ASP A 25 16.44 -6.06 -26.98
CA ASP A 25 17.85 -5.93 -26.57
C ASP A 25 18.61 -7.23 -26.86
N LEU A 26 17.98 -8.38 -26.62
CA LEU A 26 18.52 -9.71 -26.96
C LEU A 26 18.70 -9.88 -28.46
N ALA A 27 17.71 -9.44 -29.25
CA ALA A 27 17.81 -9.39 -30.71
C ALA A 27 18.83 -8.35 -31.18
N GLY A 28 19.16 -7.35 -30.35
CA GLY A 28 19.99 -6.19 -30.67
C GLY A 28 19.49 -5.42 -31.88
N SER A 29 18.16 -5.38 -32.08
CA SER A 29 17.48 -4.66 -33.16
C SER A 29 15.97 -4.61 -32.89
N HIS A 30 15.34 -3.48 -33.21
CA HIS A 30 13.88 -3.35 -33.16
C HIS A 30 13.18 -3.94 -34.40
N SER A 31 13.93 -4.29 -35.45
CA SER A 31 13.39 -4.85 -36.69
C SER A 31 12.60 -6.13 -36.44
N TYR A 32 11.35 -6.15 -36.92
CA TYR A 32 10.47 -7.31 -36.81
C TYR A 32 11.06 -8.55 -37.48
N ALA A 33 11.65 -8.41 -38.68
CA ALA A 33 12.22 -9.53 -39.42
C ALA A 33 13.39 -10.20 -38.67
N ILE A 34 14.22 -9.41 -37.98
CA ILE A 34 15.31 -9.93 -37.15
C ILE A 34 14.76 -10.64 -35.91
N ARG A 35 13.81 -10.01 -35.20
CA ARG A 35 13.18 -10.59 -34.01
C ARG A 35 12.45 -11.90 -34.31
N LYS A 36 11.69 -11.96 -35.42
CA LYS A 36 10.99 -13.19 -35.85
C LYS A 36 11.93 -14.39 -35.99
N ARG A 37 13.18 -14.19 -36.40
CA ARG A 37 14.20 -15.26 -36.50
C ARG A 37 14.72 -15.75 -35.14
N LEU A 38 14.71 -14.90 -34.11
CA LEU A 38 15.08 -15.28 -32.75
C LEU A 38 13.99 -16.10 -32.06
N ARG A 39 12.72 -15.92 -32.46
CA ARG A 39 11.56 -16.52 -31.77
C ARG A 39 11.62 -18.05 -31.62
N PRO A 40 11.89 -18.85 -32.67
CA PRO A 40 11.94 -20.31 -32.52
C PRO A 40 13.01 -20.80 -31.55
N LEU A 41 14.12 -20.06 -31.43
CA LEU A 41 15.19 -20.39 -30.50
C LEU A 41 14.78 -20.11 -29.06
N ILE A 42 14.09 -19.00 -28.82
CA ILE A 42 13.55 -18.66 -27.49
C ILE A 42 12.47 -19.66 -27.07
N ASP A 43 11.52 -19.95 -27.96
CA ASP A 43 10.46 -20.92 -27.68
C ASP A 43 11.05 -22.29 -27.30
N ARG A 44 12.13 -22.72 -27.99
CA ARG A 44 12.87 -23.95 -27.64
C ARG A 44 13.51 -23.86 -26.26
N LEU A 45 14.23 -22.79 -25.95
CA LEU A 45 14.88 -22.61 -24.63
C LEU A 45 13.86 -22.56 -23.49
N VAL A 46 12.68 -21.98 -23.71
CA VAL A 46 11.56 -21.99 -22.76
C VAL A 46 11.01 -23.40 -22.60
N SER A 47 10.77 -24.13 -23.69
CA SER A 47 10.24 -25.50 -23.64
C SER A 47 11.17 -26.50 -22.95
N GLU A 48 12.48 -26.27 -23.04
CA GLU A 48 13.51 -27.07 -22.35
C GLU A 48 13.69 -26.65 -20.88
N GLY A 49 12.98 -25.62 -20.41
CA GLY A 49 13.05 -25.15 -19.03
C GLY A 49 14.36 -24.45 -18.68
N LEU A 50 15.12 -23.96 -19.66
CA LEU A 50 16.38 -23.25 -19.42
C LEU A 50 16.19 -21.77 -19.11
N ILE A 51 15.10 -21.18 -19.63
CA ILE A 51 14.74 -19.79 -19.42
C ILE A 51 13.24 -19.67 -19.18
N ARG A 52 12.83 -18.56 -18.58
CA ARG A 52 11.42 -18.19 -18.41
C ARG A 52 11.20 -16.72 -18.72
N GLU A 53 9.96 -16.38 -19.03
CA GLU A 53 9.51 -14.99 -19.14
C GLU A 53 9.10 -14.47 -17.76
N THR A 54 9.48 -13.24 -17.45
CA THR A 54 9.09 -12.54 -16.21
C THR A 54 8.78 -11.08 -16.53
N TYR A 55 7.91 -10.46 -15.74
CA TYR A 55 7.50 -9.07 -15.94
C TYR A 55 8.20 -8.13 -14.97
N ILE A 56 9.21 -7.39 -15.43
CA ILE A 56 9.83 -6.35 -14.62
C ILE A 56 9.17 -5.03 -14.99
N ASP A 57 8.33 -4.55 -14.07
CA ASP A 57 7.45 -3.41 -14.26
C ASP A 57 6.73 -3.41 -15.61
N ARG A 58 5.79 -4.34 -15.78
CA ARG A 58 4.89 -4.44 -16.95
C ARG A 58 5.58 -4.71 -18.29
N PHE A 59 6.90 -4.73 -18.35
CA PHE A 59 7.64 -5.11 -19.54
C PHE A 59 8.11 -6.57 -19.43
N PRO A 60 8.03 -7.35 -20.52
CA PRO A 60 8.50 -8.72 -20.53
C PRO A 60 10.03 -8.79 -20.66
N TYR A 61 10.63 -9.60 -19.79
CA TYR A 61 12.05 -9.93 -19.78
C TYR A 61 12.22 -11.44 -19.85
N TYR A 62 13.31 -11.90 -20.48
CA TYR A 62 13.77 -13.28 -20.39
C TYR A 62 14.87 -13.38 -19.35
N VAL A 63 14.76 -14.40 -18.51
CA VAL A 63 15.69 -14.71 -17.42
C VAL A 63 16.00 -16.21 -17.41
N ALA A 64 17.11 -16.60 -16.80
CA ALA A 64 17.38 -18.02 -16.54
C ALA A 64 16.27 -18.63 -15.67
N ALA A 65 16.02 -19.93 -15.78
CA ALA A 65 14.91 -20.56 -15.07
C ALA A 65 15.02 -20.42 -13.54
N ASP A 66 16.24 -20.57 -13.02
CA ASP A 66 16.64 -20.41 -11.62
C ASP A 66 16.93 -18.97 -11.21
N TRP A 67 16.75 -18.01 -12.12
CA TRP A 67 17.03 -16.62 -11.82
C TRP A 67 16.08 -16.06 -10.78
N GLU A 68 16.66 -15.50 -9.73
CA GLU A 68 15.99 -14.73 -8.70
C GLU A 68 16.38 -13.25 -8.80
N LEU A 69 15.40 -12.38 -8.57
CA LEU A 69 15.63 -10.95 -8.56
C LEU A 69 16.34 -10.56 -7.26
N THR A 70 17.59 -10.12 -7.38
CA THR A 70 18.38 -9.69 -6.21
C THR A 70 17.97 -8.30 -5.72
N ASP A 71 18.33 -7.99 -4.49
CA ASP A 71 18.03 -6.70 -3.87
C ASP A 71 18.76 -5.52 -4.56
N GLU A 72 19.98 -5.73 -5.06
CA GLU A 72 20.70 -4.75 -5.87
C GLU A 72 19.96 -4.47 -7.18
N GLN A 73 19.46 -5.51 -7.84
CA GLN A 73 18.70 -5.36 -9.07
C GLN A 73 17.37 -4.64 -8.82
N ARG A 74 16.68 -4.94 -7.70
CA ARG A 74 15.49 -4.20 -7.27
C ARG A 74 15.79 -2.70 -7.14
N LEU A 75 16.91 -2.33 -6.51
CA LEU A 75 17.33 -0.94 -6.36
C LEU A 75 17.62 -0.29 -7.73
N GLU A 76 18.33 -0.95 -8.63
CA GLU A 76 18.64 -0.40 -9.95
C GLU A 76 17.38 -0.19 -10.81
N ILE A 77 16.43 -1.14 -10.77
CA ILE A 77 15.12 -0.98 -11.43
C ILE A 77 14.39 0.25 -10.88
N MET A 78 14.42 0.45 -9.57
CA MET A 78 13.79 1.62 -8.96
C MET A 78 14.51 2.93 -9.33
N LYS A 79 15.84 2.97 -9.30
CA LYS A 79 16.63 4.15 -9.70
C LYS A 79 16.41 4.52 -11.16
N GLY A 80 16.27 3.54 -12.06
CA GLY A 80 15.96 3.78 -13.47
C GLY A 80 14.59 4.46 -13.70
N ARG A 81 13.75 4.52 -12.67
CA ARG A 81 12.42 5.19 -12.67
C ARG A 81 12.41 6.46 -11.86
N CYS A 82 13.59 6.96 -11.51
CA CYS A 82 13.71 8.22 -10.81
C CYS A 82 14.27 9.28 -11.73
N LYS A 83 13.78 10.51 -11.55
CA LYS A 83 14.41 11.71 -12.06
C LYS A 83 15.07 12.45 -10.90
N PRO A 84 16.35 12.86 -11.01
CA PRO A 84 16.98 13.69 -10.00
C PRO A 84 16.37 15.09 -10.06
N VAL A 85 15.82 15.57 -8.93
CA VAL A 85 15.21 16.90 -8.79
C VAL A 85 15.56 17.43 -7.41
N HIS A 86 16.27 18.56 -7.32
CA HIS A 86 16.65 19.19 -6.04
C HIS A 86 17.27 18.23 -5.00
N GLY A 87 18.15 17.32 -5.45
CA GLY A 87 18.78 16.30 -4.59
C GLY A 87 17.87 15.13 -4.21
N CYS A 88 16.60 15.13 -4.62
CA CYS A 88 15.67 14.01 -4.48
C CYS A 88 15.72 13.08 -5.69
N MET A 89 15.55 11.77 -5.44
CA MET A 89 15.24 10.77 -6.46
C MET A 89 13.73 10.64 -6.60
N VAL A 90 13.13 11.45 -7.48
CA VAL A 90 11.67 11.56 -7.62
C VAL A 90 11.14 10.44 -8.51
N TRP A 91 10.24 9.64 -7.99
CA TRP A 91 9.60 8.54 -8.71
C TRP A 91 8.77 9.04 -9.90
N THR A 92 8.93 8.41 -11.06
CA THR A 92 8.17 8.73 -12.27
C THR A 92 7.08 7.71 -12.60
N GLY A 93 7.01 6.61 -11.83
CA GLY A 93 5.99 5.58 -11.98
C GLY A 93 4.67 5.92 -11.27
N TYR A 94 3.83 4.91 -11.06
CA TYR A 94 2.54 5.08 -10.39
C TYR A 94 2.71 5.50 -8.92
N VAL A 95 1.93 6.50 -8.51
CA VAL A 95 1.85 7.00 -7.14
C VAL A 95 0.42 6.76 -6.64
N ASP A 96 0.30 5.98 -5.58
CA ASP A 96 -0.98 5.73 -4.91
C ASP A 96 -1.29 6.92 -3.97
N PRO A 97 -2.50 7.51 -4.01
CA PRO A 97 -2.86 8.67 -3.18
C PRO A 97 -2.74 8.44 -1.66
N LYS A 98 -2.79 7.19 -1.19
CA LYS A 98 -2.70 6.82 0.24
C LYS A 98 -1.34 6.25 0.62
N ARG A 99 -0.69 5.51 -0.28
CA ARG A 99 0.55 4.75 -0.01
C ARG A 99 1.80 5.41 -0.59
N GLY A 100 1.65 6.36 -1.51
CA GLY A 100 2.75 7.03 -2.22
C GLY A 100 3.28 6.19 -3.40
N PRO A 101 4.54 6.43 -3.82
CA PRO A 101 5.18 5.70 -4.92
C PRO A 101 5.08 4.17 -4.79
N ILE A 102 4.60 3.50 -5.83
CA ILE A 102 4.42 2.03 -5.87
C ILE A 102 5.33 1.40 -6.93
N VAL A 103 5.96 0.29 -6.55
CA VAL A 103 6.75 -0.58 -7.43
C VAL A 103 6.16 -1.99 -7.46
N ARG A 104 6.33 -2.69 -8.58
CA ARG A 104 6.02 -4.11 -8.73
C ARG A 104 7.25 -4.83 -9.30
N PHE A 105 7.64 -5.92 -8.65
CA PHE A 105 8.73 -6.78 -9.09
C PHE A 105 8.15 -8.12 -9.57
N GLY A 106 8.15 -8.40 -10.88
CA GLY A 106 7.59 -9.66 -11.37
C GLY A 106 6.08 -9.79 -11.09
N ASP A 107 5.71 -10.99 -10.66
CA ASP A 107 4.36 -11.37 -10.25
C ASP A 107 4.07 -11.05 -8.77
N GLU A 108 4.99 -10.37 -8.09
CA GLU A 108 4.80 -9.97 -6.69
C GLU A 108 3.68 -8.93 -6.54
N SER A 109 3.12 -8.86 -5.34
CA SER A 109 2.14 -7.84 -5.00
C SER A 109 2.74 -6.42 -5.05
N PRO A 110 1.97 -5.40 -5.49
CA PRO A 110 2.43 -4.02 -5.49
C PRO A 110 2.91 -3.58 -4.11
N THR A 111 4.15 -3.11 -4.04
CA THR A 111 4.82 -2.73 -2.80
C THR A 111 5.14 -1.23 -2.82
N PRO A 112 5.01 -0.49 -1.70
CA PRO A 112 5.46 0.89 -1.63
C PRO A 112 6.97 0.97 -1.88
N ALA A 113 7.40 1.76 -2.86
CA ALA A 113 8.80 1.84 -3.27
C ALA A 113 9.71 2.28 -2.11
N ARG A 114 9.26 3.24 -1.30
CA ARG A 114 9.98 3.68 -0.09
C ARG A 114 10.23 2.56 0.91
N ARG A 115 9.23 1.68 1.08
CA ARG A 115 9.33 0.52 1.97
C ARG A 115 10.33 -0.49 1.41
N ALA A 116 10.29 -0.75 0.10
CA ALA A 116 11.23 -1.64 -0.56
C ALA A 116 12.67 -1.15 -0.40
N VAL A 117 12.95 0.13 -0.71
CA VAL A 117 14.29 0.74 -0.55
C VAL A 117 14.78 0.61 0.89
N TRP A 118 13.93 0.93 1.88
CA TRP A 118 14.30 0.80 3.29
C TRP A 118 14.61 -0.65 3.65
N GLN A 119 13.76 -1.60 3.25
CA GLN A 119 13.94 -3.01 3.61
C GLN A 119 15.21 -3.60 3.02
N ILE A 120 15.56 -3.22 1.79
CA ILE A 120 16.82 -3.63 1.15
C ILE A 120 18.03 -3.04 1.89
N LYS A 121 17.97 -1.77 2.30
CA LYS A 121 19.13 -1.07 2.91
C LYS A 121 19.30 -1.30 4.41
N ARG A 122 18.23 -1.53 5.16
CA ARG A 122 18.20 -1.58 6.64
C ARG A 122 17.58 -2.86 7.19
N GLY A 123 16.90 -3.66 6.36
CA GLY A 123 16.16 -4.83 6.81
C GLY A 123 14.69 -4.55 7.16
N PRO A 124 13.99 -5.55 7.73
CA PRO A 124 12.55 -5.51 7.91
C PRO A 124 12.09 -4.39 8.86
N LEU A 125 10.94 -3.81 8.54
CA LEU A 125 10.27 -2.85 9.42
C LEU A 125 9.49 -3.59 10.51
N GLY A 126 9.64 -3.12 11.75
CA GLY A 126 8.90 -3.62 12.90
C GLY A 126 7.41 -3.26 12.88
N TYR A 127 6.67 -3.80 13.85
CA TYR A 127 5.24 -3.54 13.99
C TYR A 127 4.93 -2.04 14.12
N GLN A 128 3.94 -1.56 13.38
CA GLN A 128 3.50 -0.15 13.31
C GLN A 128 4.54 0.87 12.83
N GLN A 129 5.73 0.43 12.42
CA GLN A 129 6.74 1.30 11.83
C GLN A 129 6.38 1.62 10.37
N THR A 130 6.62 2.86 9.98
CA THR A 130 6.42 3.35 8.62
C THR A 130 7.60 4.19 8.19
N VAL A 131 7.96 4.11 6.92
CA VAL A 131 8.95 4.99 6.31
C VAL A 131 8.27 6.31 5.97
N ARG A 132 8.90 7.42 6.32
CA ARG A 132 8.49 8.79 5.99
C ARG A 132 9.64 9.48 5.28
N MET A 133 9.32 10.46 4.46
CA MET A 133 10.35 11.34 3.88
C MET A 133 10.60 12.54 4.80
N GLN A 134 11.74 13.20 4.63
CA GLN A 134 11.98 14.52 5.21
C GLN A 134 10.96 15.55 4.66
N ALA A 135 10.73 16.63 5.41
CA ALA A 135 9.61 17.55 5.14
C ALA A 135 9.83 18.46 3.93
N ASP A 136 11.09 18.70 3.60
CA ASP A 136 11.61 19.48 2.47
C ASP A 136 11.75 18.66 1.18
N CYS A 137 11.45 17.36 1.22
CA CYS A 137 11.54 16.48 0.07
C CYS A 137 10.34 16.61 -0.87
N GLU A 138 10.62 16.36 -2.14
CA GLU A 138 9.59 16.15 -3.14
C GLU A 138 8.59 15.05 -2.73
N PRO A 139 7.27 15.23 -2.96
CA PRO A 139 6.23 14.31 -2.48
C PRO A 139 6.37 12.87 -2.94
N ASP A 140 7.08 12.63 -4.06
CA ASP A 140 7.30 11.33 -4.70
C ASP A 140 8.76 10.85 -4.59
N CYS A 141 9.56 11.48 -3.74
CA CYS A 141 10.94 11.08 -3.50
C CYS A 141 11.03 9.66 -2.90
N ILE A 142 12.01 8.89 -3.36
CA ILE A 142 12.37 7.56 -2.84
C ILE A 142 13.85 7.47 -2.45
N GLU A 143 14.57 8.59 -2.37
CA GLU A 143 15.97 8.62 -1.94
C GLU A 143 16.10 8.13 -0.49
N TYR A 144 17.04 7.21 -0.25
CA TYR A 144 17.18 6.53 1.03
C TYR A 144 17.67 7.46 2.13
N THR A 145 18.61 8.36 1.83
CA THR A 145 19.13 9.34 2.81
C THR A 145 18.04 10.32 3.29
N HIS A 146 16.98 10.47 2.49
CA HIS A 146 15.83 11.32 2.79
C HIS A 146 14.73 10.56 3.57
N MET A 147 14.95 9.30 3.93
CA MET A 147 14.00 8.50 4.70
C MET A 147 14.23 8.63 6.20
N LYS A 148 13.13 8.70 6.95
CA LYS A 148 13.10 8.60 8.40
C LYS A 148 12.06 7.57 8.85
N LEU A 149 12.35 6.90 9.96
CA LEU A 149 11.40 5.99 10.58
C LEU A 149 10.37 6.79 11.37
N GLY A 150 9.10 6.52 11.14
CA GLY A 150 8.00 7.04 11.94
C GLY A 150 7.07 5.93 12.40
N ARG A 151 6.07 6.29 13.17
CA ARG A 151 4.96 5.40 13.54
C ARG A 151 3.72 5.72 12.74
N ARG A 152 2.87 4.70 12.57
CA ARG A 152 1.56 4.85 11.89
C ARG A 152 0.66 5.87 12.59
N GLU A 153 0.79 6.01 13.91
CA GLU A 153 -0.01 6.90 14.77
C GLU A 153 0.42 8.37 14.71
N ASP A 154 1.64 8.68 14.28
CA ASP A 154 2.18 10.04 14.36
C ASP A 154 1.35 11.11 13.63
N PRO A 155 0.78 10.85 12.43
CA PRO A 155 -0.09 11.83 11.77
C PRO A 155 -1.41 12.09 12.49
N ALA A 156 -1.81 11.22 13.43
CA ALA A 156 -3.04 11.35 14.20
C ALA A 156 -2.82 12.07 15.54
N LYS A 157 -1.59 12.06 16.07
CA LYS A 157 -1.24 12.78 17.31
C LYS A 157 -1.49 14.28 17.13
N GLY A 158 -2.24 14.87 18.05
CA GLY A 158 -2.54 16.31 18.08
C GLY A 158 -3.59 16.79 17.07
N LYS A 159 -4.16 15.91 16.23
CA LYS A 159 -5.25 16.32 15.33
C LYS A 159 -6.57 16.37 16.08
N ASN A 160 -7.17 17.56 16.14
CA ASN A 160 -8.53 17.73 16.64
C ASN A 160 -9.52 17.04 15.70
N ILE A 161 -10.08 15.93 16.17
CA ILE A 161 -11.14 15.24 15.45
C ILE A 161 -12.45 15.99 15.65
N SER A 162 -13.10 16.39 14.54
CA SER A 162 -14.39 17.06 14.59
C SER A 162 -15.42 16.22 15.35
N VAL A 163 -16.38 16.88 16.00
CA VAL A 163 -17.47 16.20 16.73
C VAL A 163 -18.21 15.22 15.81
N LEU A 164 -18.46 15.62 14.56
CA LEU A 164 -19.09 14.78 13.54
C LEU A 164 -18.24 13.55 13.18
N HIS A 165 -16.91 13.67 13.05
CA HIS A 165 -16.06 12.51 12.77
C HIS A 165 -16.02 11.54 13.96
N ARG A 166 -15.93 12.06 15.19
CA ARG A 166 -16.04 11.25 16.41
C ARG A 166 -17.36 10.49 16.47
N GLN A 167 -18.46 11.14 16.12
CA GLN A 167 -19.77 10.51 16.08
C GLN A 167 -19.85 9.40 15.03
N ARG A 168 -19.37 9.64 13.79
CA ARG A 168 -19.36 8.59 12.75
C ARG A 168 -18.57 7.37 13.18
N ILE A 169 -17.42 7.57 13.85
CA ILE A 169 -16.65 6.49 14.46
C ILE A 169 -17.48 5.76 15.52
N ALA A 170 -18.12 6.49 16.44
CA ALA A 170 -18.95 5.89 17.48
C ALA A 170 -20.14 5.09 16.90
N GLN A 171 -20.82 5.62 15.88
CA GLN A 171 -21.90 4.93 15.18
C GLN A 171 -21.40 3.64 14.51
N ALA A 172 -20.25 3.69 13.83
CA ALA A 172 -19.67 2.50 13.22
C ALA A 172 -19.35 1.41 14.27
N HIS A 173 -18.84 1.79 15.45
CA HIS A 173 -18.61 0.85 16.55
C HIS A 173 -19.92 0.30 17.14
N GLN A 174 -20.96 1.13 17.24
CA GLN A 174 -22.28 0.71 17.71
C GLN A 174 -22.92 -0.31 16.77
N VAL A 175 -22.88 -0.07 15.46
CA VAL A 175 -23.45 -1.01 14.45
C VAL A 175 -22.71 -2.35 14.46
N THR A 176 -21.39 -2.34 14.62
CA THR A 176 -20.58 -3.56 14.49
C THR A 176 -20.46 -4.38 15.76
N ARG A 177 -20.52 -3.74 16.94
CA ARG A 177 -20.25 -4.40 18.24
C ARG A 177 -21.23 -4.01 19.35
N GLY A 178 -22.18 -3.11 19.08
CA GLY A 178 -23.13 -2.62 20.07
C GLY A 178 -24.27 -3.61 20.30
N LYS A 179 -24.61 -3.85 21.57
CA LYS A 179 -25.81 -4.61 21.97
C LYS A 179 -27.10 -3.78 21.88
N LEU A 180 -26.93 -2.46 21.94
CA LEU A 180 -28.01 -1.47 21.81
C LEU A 180 -28.05 -0.93 20.39
N ASP A 181 -29.25 -0.57 19.95
CA ASP A 181 -29.56 0.19 18.75
C ASP A 181 -30.49 1.37 19.13
N TRP A 182 -30.82 2.22 18.15
CA TRP A 182 -31.65 3.40 18.42
C TRP A 182 -33.06 3.08 18.90
N GLU A 183 -33.62 1.93 18.53
CA GLU A 183 -34.94 1.51 18.97
C GLU A 183 -34.90 1.11 20.45
N LYS A 184 -33.94 0.27 20.84
CA LYS A 184 -33.70 -0.09 22.24
C LYS A 184 -33.38 1.13 23.10
N VAL A 185 -32.61 2.08 22.58
CA VAL A 185 -32.31 3.34 23.27
C VAL A 185 -33.57 4.15 23.55
N ARG A 186 -34.51 4.21 22.59
CA ARG A 186 -35.80 4.87 22.79
C ARG A 186 -36.64 4.15 23.84
N VAL A 187 -36.66 2.82 23.82
CA VAL A 187 -37.32 2.01 24.86
C VAL A 187 -36.71 2.27 26.24
N ILE A 188 -35.37 2.30 26.36
CA ILE A 188 -34.66 2.60 27.61
C ILE A 188 -35.02 3.99 28.16
N ARG A 189 -35.15 4.99 27.29
CA ARG A 189 -35.50 6.37 27.67
C ARG A 189 -36.98 6.53 28.05
N ALA A 190 -37.87 5.77 27.42
CA ALA A 190 -39.30 5.84 27.68
C ALA A 190 -39.76 4.97 28.86
N SER A 191 -39.01 3.91 29.18
CA SER A 191 -39.35 2.98 30.26
C SER A 191 -39.22 3.63 31.63
N THR A 192 -40.16 3.31 32.54
CA THR A 192 -40.12 3.66 33.96
C THR A 192 -39.47 2.56 34.82
N GLU A 193 -39.08 1.44 34.22
CA GLU A 193 -38.46 0.33 34.94
C GLU A 193 -37.09 0.70 35.50
N SER A 194 -36.61 -0.08 36.48
CA SER A 194 -35.29 0.17 37.07
C SER A 194 -34.16 -0.12 36.08
N ASP A 195 -33.03 0.58 36.24
CA ASP A 195 -31.84 0.36 35.40
C ASP A 195 -31.31 -1.08 35.48
N ALA A 196 -31.62 -1.81 36.58
CA ALA A 196 -31.25 -3.20 36.74
C ALA A 196 -32.01 -4.14 35.79
N VAL A 197 -33.33 -3.95 35.70
CA VAL A 197 -34.21 -4.77 34.85
C VAL A 197 -33.86 -4.52 33.38
N MET A 198 -33.71 -3.26 32.99
CA MET A 198 -33.35 -2.89 31.61
C MET A 198 -31.94 -3.37 31.23
N ALA A 199 -30.99 -3.38 32.17
CA ALA A 199 -29.65 -3.88 31.95
C ALA A 199 -29.64 -5.39 31.66
N GLU A 200 -30.42 -6.16 32.43
CA GLU A 200 -30.60 -7.60 32.22
C GLU A 200 -31.27 -7.88 30.87
N GLN A 201 -32.38 -7.20 30.58
CA GLN A 201 -33.15 -7.36 29.35
C GLN A 201 -32.31 -7.13 28.08
N PHE A 202 -31.46 -6.09 28.07
CA PHE A 202 -30.62 -5.76 26.91
C PHE A 202 -29.19 -6.28 26.99
N GLY A 203 -28.84 -7.02 28.06
CA GLY A 203 -27.52 -7.61 28.26
C GLY A 203 -26.39 -6.58 28.34
N VAL A 204 -26.66 -5.40 28.91
CA VAL A 204 -25.69 -4.30 29.10
C VAL A 204 -25.49 -3.98 30.59
N SER A 205 -24.53 -3.11 30.91
CA SER A 205 -24.32 -2.69 32.30
C SER A 205 -25.38 -1.68 32.76
N LYS A 206 -25.71 -1.67 34.06
CA LYS A 206 -26.58 -0.64 34.68
C LYS A 206 -26.05 0.78 34.41
N ALA A 207 -24.73 0.96 34.45
CA ALA A 207 -24.10 2.24 34.14
C ALA A 207 -24.39 2.70 32.69
N THR A 208 -24.38 1.77 31.72
CA THR A 208 -24.74 2.06 30.33
C THR A 208 -26.20 2.52 30.22
N ILE A 209 -27.13 1.84 30.91
CA ILE A 209 -28.56 2.25 30.95
C ILE A 209 -28.70 3.67 31.52
N GLY A 210 -28.08 3.93 32.69
CA GLY A 210 -28.13 5.25 33.31
C GLY A 210 -27.53 6.36 32.41
N GLN A 211 -26.43 6.08 31.71
CA GLN A 211 -25.83 7.01 30.75
C GLN A 211 -26.75 7.28 29.55
N VAL A 212 -27.50 6.28 29.07
CA VAL A 212 -28.47 6.44 27.97
C VAL A 212 -29.64 7.31 28.43
N ARG A 213 -30.16 7.09 29.64
CA ARG A 213 -31.27 7.86 30.23
C ARG A 213 -30.90 9.33 30.47
N ARG A 214 -29.71 9.59 31.01
CA ARG A 214 -29.19 10.95 31.19
C ARG A 214 -28.77 11.65 29.88
N GLY A 215 -28.84 10.96 28.75
CA GLY A 215 -28.43 11.50 27.45
C GLY A 215 -26.92 11.76 27.34
N GLU A 216 -26.10 11.18 28.23
CA GLU A 216 -24.64 11.28 28.18
C GLU A 216 -24.07 10.49 26.99
N THR A 217 -24.73 9.39 26.65
CA THR A 217 -24.42 8.53 25.49
C THR A 217 -25.63 8.46 24.55
N TRP A 218 -25.42 7.94 23.32
CA TRP A 218 -26.45 7.84 22.30
C TRP A 218 -27.15 9.19 22.01
N LYS A 219 -26.34 10.21 21.73
CA LYS A 219 -26.84 11.55 21.41
C LYS A 219 -27.26 11.62 19.94
N GLU A 220 -28.44 12.15 19.69
CA GLU A 220 -28.88 12.48 18.34
C GLU A 220 -28.20 13.80 17.93
N PHE A 221 -27.43 13.77 16.86
CA PHE A 221 -26.81 14.96 16.27
C PHE A 221 -27.38 15.12 14.86
N GLY A 222 -27.83 16.32 14.50
CA GLY A 222 -28.48 16.55 13.20
C GLY A 222 -29.57 17.63 13.16
N GLY A 223 -29.82 18.33 14.27
CA GLY A 223 -30.74 19.48 14.31
C GLY A 223 -30.04 20.84 14.32
N LEU A 224 -30.81 21.93 14.22
CA LEU A 224 -30.34 23.32 14.24
C LEU A 224 -29.42 23.66 15.43
N PHE A 225 -29.55 22.91 16.53
CA PHE A 225 -28.86 23.15 17.81
C PHE A 225 -27.64 22.26 18.05
N THR A 226 -27.23 21.46 17.06
CA THR A 226 -26.09 20.52 17.18
C THR A 226 -24.77 21.24 17.51
N SER A 227 -24.63 22.49 17.08
CA SER A 227 -23.48 23.38 17.34
C SER A 227 -23.40 23.92 18.77
N LEU A 228 -24.49 23.82 19.56
CA LEU A 228 -24.54 24.31 20.94
C LEU A 228 -24.18 23.23 21.98
N LEU A 229 -23.95 21.99 21.54
CA LEU A 229 -23.56 20.93 22.46
C LEU A 229 -22.14 21.20 22.95
N PRO A 230 -21.92 21.27 24.28
CA PRO A 230 -20.59 21.54 24.82
C PRO A 230 -19.64 20.43 24.36
N GLY A 231 -18.63 20.82 23.58
CA GLY A 231 -17.45 19.99 23.44
C GLY A 231 -16.86 19.84 24.84
N ARG A 232 -16.64 18.61 25.31
CA ARG A 232 -15.84 18.40 26.53
C ARG A 232 -14.53 19.17 26.34
N ALA A 233 -14.35 20.25 27.08
CA ALA A 233 -13.05 20.87 27.28
C ALA A 233 -12.19 19.77 27.90
N PHE A 234 -11.06 19.47 27.25
CA PHE A 234 -10.06 18.64 27.87
C PHE A 234 -9.47 19.46 29.03
N ALA A 235 -9.51 18.89 30.24
CA ALA A 235 -8.53 19.20 31.27
C ALA A 235 -7.24 18.45 30.93
#